data_AF-A0A6A6T2L2-F1
#
_entry.id   AF-A0A6A6T2L2-F1
#
_cell.length_a   1.000
_cell.length_b   1.000
_cell.length_c   1.000
_cell.angle_alpha   90.00
_cell.angle_beta   90.00
_cell.angle_gamma   90.00
#
_symmetry.space_group_name_H-M   'P 1'
#
loop_
_entity.id
_entity.type
_entity.pdbx_description
1 polymer ?
#
loop_
_entity_poly.entity_id
_entity_poly.type
_entity_poly.pdbx_seq_one_letter_code
_entity_poly.pdbx_strand_id
1 'polypeptide(L)'
;MVPRPNFQVLSYNSASGVQVGEYRRRKFHRKAISGCSACKAKRVKTATPNLNLIQHFLTHWHRIFQIPFQDNIMSLSKSDPLIRSTVLAVAACHLRHVSPGVLQHRIAEHVQQSVALRQFQKVLDTPREHMSQSDVDALFLSAMLLNMIAFALPEAEAVHDATAAMSLAFSSHEDRLGWLDLQAGFRPLLLAFDVYIEKTMEFIGPLFFDDERSGEHWDFTMLSKGLDRIPPRWVQIFELDGLGFGCDTDGNTPAAVYRAPATFLAYMKDVETIRCNMFKAGQFPAKIGLAFRALLFDRDERALWLLGYWLGIMCRYPSVWWCQRRAKRDYSAVCLYLGGLQVVNKPGSEGEQWRELMQELYEAPLARDARGVQVRSTRTGKEV
;
A
#
# COMPACT_ATOMS: atom_id res chain seq x y z
N MET A 1 -41.06 -0.33 47.27
CA MET A 1 -40.95 -0.61 45.82
C MET A 1 -39.80 0.21 45.26
N VAL A 2 -38.85 -0.42 44.55
CA VAL A 2 -37.70 0.27 43.93
C VAL A 2 -38.14 0.79 42.54
N PRO A 3 -37.87 2.06 42.18
CA PRO A 3 -38.28 2.59 40.88
C PRO A 3 -37.60 1.84 39.73
N ARG A 4 -38.38 1.47 38.70
CA ARG A 4 -37.85 0.87 37.46
C ARG A 4 -37.10 1.95 36.67
N PRO A 5 -35.91 1.68 36.13
CA PRO A 5 -35.18 2.63 35.29
C PRO A 5 -35.91 2.89 33.97
N ASN A 6 -35.96 4.15 33.53
CA ASN A 6 -36.62 4.62 32.30
C ASN A 6 -35.80 4.40 31.02
N PHE A 7 -34.99 3.34 30.95
CA PHE A 7 -34.22 3.01 29.76
C PHE A 7 -34.28 1.51 29.46
N GLN A 8 -34.24 1.18 28.17
CA GLN A 8 -34.29 -0.18 27.65
C GLN A 8 -32.88 -0.65 27.26
N VAL A 9 -32.57 -1.93 27.49
CA VAL A 9 -31.29 -2.52 27.11
C VAL A 9 -31.48 -3.31 25.82
N LEU A 10 -30.80 -2.90 24.76
CA LEU A 10 -30.81 -3.60 23.47
C LEU A 10 -29.67 -4.61 23.43
N SER A 11 -30.00 -5.88 23.18
CA SER A 11 -29.03 -6.93 22.91
C SER A 11 -29.16 -7.39 21.46
N TYR A 12 -28.05 -7.41 20.74
CA TYR A 12 -28.02 -7.87 19.35
C TYR A 12 -27.59 -9.34 19.30
N ASN A 13 -28.40 -10.17 18.66
CA ASN A 13 -28.06 -11.55 18.33
C ASN A 13 -28.09 -11.73 16.81
N SER A 14 -26.99 -12.21 16.24
CA SER A 14 -26.81 -12.41 14.80
C SER A 14 -27.84 -13.36 14.16
N ALA A 15 -28.53 -14.20 14.94
CA ALA A 15 -29.58 -15.08 14.43
C ALA A 15 -31.01 -14.52 14.53
N SER A 16 -31.24 -13.46 15.32
CA SER A 16 -32.62 -13.02 15.67
C SER A 16 -32.82 -11.49 15.76
N GLY A 17 -31.81 -10.70 15.39
CA GLY A 17 -31.90 -9.25 15.37
C GLY A 17 -31.78 -8.60 16.75
N VAL A 18 -32.27 -7.36 16.87
CA VAL A 18 -32.27 -6.56 18.10
C VAL A 18 -33.37 -7.05 19.03
N GLN A 19 -32.99 -7.51 20.23
CA GLN A 19 -33.94 -7.86 21.30
C GLN A 19 -33.89 -6.84 22.43
N VAL A 20 -35.07 -6.41 22.90
CA VAL A 20 -35.23 -5.52 24.04
C VAL A 20 -35.27 -6.38 25.31
N GLY A 21 -34.23 -6.28 26.14
CA GLY A 21 -34.13 -7.00 27.41
C GLY A 21 -34.43 -6.10 28.61
N GLU A 22 -35.04 -6.68 29.66
CA GLU A 22 -35.18 -6.00 30.94
C GLU A 22 -33.81 -5.76 31.60
N TYR A 23 -33.61 -4.55 32.15
CA TYR A 23 -32.40 -4.21 32.89
C TYR A 23 -32.25 -5.09 34.14
N ARG A 24 -31.32 -6.04 34.10
CA ARG A 24 -30.92 -6.83 35.27
C ARG A 24 -29.77 -6.14 36.00
N ARG A 25 -30.05 -5.56 37.16
CA ARG A 25 -29.02 -5.00 38.05
C ARG A 25 -28.05 -6.11 38.45
N ARG A 26 -26.75 -5.96 38.14
CA ARG A 26 -25.74 -6.96 38.48
C ARG A 26 -25.69 -7.12 40.01
N LYS A 27 -25.89 -8.34 40.50
CA LYS A 27 -25.62 -8.68 41.89
C LYS A 27 -24.12 -8.51 42.15
N PHE A 28 -23.76 -7.68 43.13
CA PHE A 28 -22.37 -7.55 43.58
C PHE A 28 -21.92 -8.91 44.15
N HIS A 29 -20.93 -9.53 43.52
CA HIS A 29 -20.34 -10.77 44.00
C HIS A 29 -19.07 -10.45 44.79
N ARG A 30 -19.01 -10.89 46.05
CA ARG A 30 -17.95 -10.57 47.03
C ARG A 30 -16.62 -11.30 46.81
N LYS A 31 -16.33 -11.79 45.58
CA LYS A 31 -15.03 -12.41 45.27
C LYS A 31 -14.25 -11.63 44.22
N ALA A 32 -13.17 -11.05 44.75
CA ALA A 32 -11.86 -10.82 44.15
C ALA A 32 -11.66 -9.55 43.31
N ILE A 33 -10.90 -8.64 43.93
CA ILE A 33 -9.99 -7.65 43.33
C ILE A 33 -9.23 -8.24 42.11
N SER A 34 -9.09 -9.57 42.02
CA SER A 34 -8.42 -10.28 40.95
C SER A 34 -9.30 -11.03 39.93
N GLY A 35 -10.64 -10.89 39.87
CA GLY A 35 -11.55 -11.35 38.78
C GLY A 35 -11.43 -12.80 38.24
N CYS A 36 -12.54 -13.52 38.03
CA CYS A 36 -12.46 -14.89 37.48
C CYS A 36 -11.87 -14.93 36.05
N SER A 37 -11.25 -16.05 35.67
CA SER A 37 -10.60 -16.25 34.36
C SER A 37 -11.54 -15.98 33.19
N ALA A 38 -12.82 -16.40 33.27
CA ALA A 38 -13.83 -16.10 32.25
C ALA A 38 -14.18 -14.60 32.18
N CYS A 39 -14.21 -13.89 33.30
CA CYS A 39 -14.41 -12.44 33.34
C CYS A 39 -13.16 -11.67 32.93
N LYS A 40 -11.95 -12.21 33.14
CA LYS A 40 -10.67 -11.67 32.62
C LYS A 40 -10.55 -11.88 31.11
N ALA A 41 -10.96 -13.03 30.59
CA ALA A 41 -11.07 -13.27 29.15
C ALA A 41 -12.12 -12.36 28.49
N LYS A 42 -13.12 -11.89 29.26
CA LYS A 42 -14.09 -10.86 28.89
C LYS A 42 -13.69 -9.43 29.30
N ARG A 43 -12.56 -9.21 29.99
CA ARG A 43 -12.06 -7.85 30.25
C ARG A 43 -11.66 -7.25 28.91
N VAL A 44 -12.02 -5.99 28.71
CA VAL A 44 -11.75 -5.15 27.53
C VAL A 44 -10.55 -5.69 26.75
N LYS A 45 -10.78 -6.15 25.51
CA LYS A 45 -9.70 -6.57 24.63
C LYS A 45 -8.89 -5.30 24.33
N THR A 46 -7.87 -5.03 25.13
CA THR A 46 -7.03 -3.84 24.99
C THR A 46 -6.10 -4.03 23.81
N ALA A 47 -5.72 -2.94 23.17
CA ALA A 47 -4.64 -2.94 22.19
C ALA A 47 -3.38 -3.61 22.75
N THR A 48 -2.60 -4.25 21.87
CA THR A 48 -1.22 -4.62 22.18
C THR A 48 -0.47 -3.39 22.75
N PRO A 49 0.20 -3.51 23.91
CA PRO A 49 0.89 -2.38 24.52
C PRO A 49 2.01 -1.81 23.64
N ASN A 50 2.22 -0.50 23.69
CA ASN A 50 3.27 0.16 22.91
C ASN A 50 4.66 -0.42 23.17
N LEU A 51 4.97 -0.82 24.41
CA LEU A 51 6.25 -1.45 24.75
C LEU A 51 6.48 -2.72 23.91
N ASN A 52 5.45 -3.54 23.75
CA ASN A 52 5.52 -4.75 22.95
C ASN A 52 5.67 -4.43 21.46
N LEU A 53 5.03 -3.36 20.98
CA LEU A 53 5.18 -2.90 19.59
C LEU A 53 6.61 -2.41 19.31
N ILE A 54 7.19 -1.62 20.23
CA ILE A 54 8.59 -1.15 20.14
C ILE A 54 9.55 -2.33 20.14
N GLN A 55 9.37 -3.26 21.09
CA GLN A 55 10.19 -4.47 21.16
C GLN A 55 10.08 -5.28 19.87
N HIS A 56 8.86 -5.47 19.35
CA HIS A 56 8.63 -6.18 18.10
C HIS A 56 9.33 -5.51 16.92
N PHE A 57 9.23 -4.18 16.82
CA PHE A 57 9.87 -3.39 15.77
C PHE A 57 11.40 -3.53 15.80
N LEU A 58 12.01 -3.44 16.99
CA LEU A 58 13.45 -3.59 17.17
C LEU A 58 13.94 -5.01 16.85
N THR A 59 13.26 -6.03 17.38
CA THR A 59 13.67 -7.43 17.21
C THR A 59 13.45 -7.94 15.78
N HIS A 60 12.47 -7.39 15.06
CA HIS A 60 12.06 -7.90 13.75
C HIS A 60 12.25 -6.91 12.60
N TRP A 61 13.10 -5.89 12.76
CA TRP A 61 13.36 -4.87 11.73
C TRP A 61 13.54 -5.45 10.32
N HIS A 62 14.45 -6.42 10.16
CA HIS A 62 14.74 -7.03 8.87
C HIS A 62 13.55 -7.78 8.27
N ARG A 63 12.63 -8.31 9.09
CA ARG A 63 11.40 -8.95 8.59
C ARG A 63 10.35 -7.92 8.19
N ILE A 64 10.31 -6.79 8.89
CA ILE A 64 9.37 -5.69 8.62
C ILE A 64 9.72 -5.00 7.31
N PHE A 65 10.97 -4.55 7.14
CA PHE A 65 11.37 -3.71 6.00
C PHE A 65 12.28 -4.38 4.97
N GLN A 66 12.97 -5.46 5.33
CA GLN A 66 13.91 -6.17 4.44
C GLN A 66 15.10 -5.33 3.94
N ILE A 67 15.45 -4.30 4.72
CA ILE A 67 16.63 -3.45 4.54
C ILE A 67 17.54 -3.56 5.77
N PRO A 68 18.81 -3.09 5.70
CA PRO A 68 19.67 -2.92 6.86
C PRO A 68 19.00 -2.08 7.96
N PHE A 69 19.45 -2.26 9.21
CA PHE A 69 18.93 -1.47 10.33
C PHE A 69 19.29 0.01 10.15
N GLN A 70 18.31 0.89 10.38
CA GLN A 70 18.49 2.33 10.21
C GLN A 70 18.37 3.04 11.56
N ASP A 71 19.51 3.43 12.14
CA ASP A 71 19.58 4.17 13.40
C ASP A 71 18.82 5.49 13.35
N ASN A 72 18.79 6.15 12.18
CA ASN A 72 18.08 7.42 11.97
C ASN A 72 16.57 7.28 12.23
N ILE A 73 15.93 6.23 11.69
CA ILE A 73 14.50 5.99 11.91
C ILE A 73 14.23 5.72 13.38
N MET A 74 15.12 4.99 14.06
CA MET A 74 14.99 4.73 15.49
C MET A 74 15.14 5.99 16.33
N SER A 75 16.16 6.80 16.07
CA SER A 75 16.39 8.07 16.74
C SER A 75 15.17 8.99 16.60
N LEU A 76 14.67 9.14 15.37
CA LEU A 76 13.49 9.93 15.08
C LEU A 76 12.22 9.40 15.75
N SER A 77 12.02 8.07 15.82
CA SER A 77 10.87 7.51 16.54
C SER A 77 10.86 7.87 18.04
N LYS A 78 12.01 8.20 18.62
CA LYS A 78 12.11 8.63 20.03
C LYS A 78 11.77 10.10 20.19
N SER A 79 12.19 10.96 19.25
CA SER A 79 12.01 12.41 19.33
C SER A 79 10.71 12.91 18.69
N ASP A 80 10.28 12.33 17.58
CA ASP A 80 9.15 12.80 16.78
C ASP A 80 7.87 11.98 17.04
N PRO A 81 6.76 12.63 17.48
CA PRO A 81 5.50 11.93 17.74
C PRO A 81 4.84 11.27 16.53
N LEU A 82 4.91 11.89 15.35
CA LEU A 82 4.32 11.40 14.11
C LEU A 82 5.06 10.15 13.61
N ILE A 83 6.39 10.19 13.59
CA ILE A 83 7.20 9.03 13.22
C ILE A 83 6.96 7.90 14.22
N ARG A 84 6.92 8.21 15.52
CA ARG A 84 6.67 7.20 16.57
C ARG A 84 5.37 6.46 16.36
N SER A 85 4.24 7.15 16.22
CA SER A 85 2.94 6.51 16.03
C SER A 85 2.87 5.73 14.72
N THR A 86 3.51 6.24 13.66
CA THR A 86 3.56 5.57 12.35
C THR A 86 4.38 4.27 12.42
N VAL A 87 5.56 4.28 13.06
CA VAL A 87 6.37 3.09 13.32
C VAL A 87 5.61 2.06 14.16
N LEU A 88 4.88 2.50 15.19
CA LEU A 88 4.05 1.60 15.99
C LEU A 88 2.90 1.00 15.19
N ALA A 89 2.29 1.78 14.28
CA ALA A 89 1.26 1.29 13.37
C ALA A 89 1.81 0.23 12.42
N VAL A 90 3.01 0.44 11.86
CA VAL A 90 3.74 -0.56 11.05
C VAL A 90 3.99 -1.83 11.85
N ALA A 91 4.52 -1.70 13.07
CA ALA A 91 4.82 -2.84 13.93
C ALA A 91 3.57 -3.65 14.28
N ALA A 92 2.45 -2.97 14.59
CA ALA A 92 1.17 -3.61 14.86
C ALA A 92 0.59 -4.30 13.62
N CYS A 93 0.71 -3.68 12.43
CA CYS A 93 0.30 -4.28 11.16
C CYS A 93 1.11 -5.56 10.85
N HIS A 94 2.43 -5.52 11.04
CA HIS A 94 3.27 -6.70 10.90
C HIS A 94 2.92 -7.79 11.93
N LEU A 95 2.67 -7.43 13.19
CA LEU A 95 2.21 -8.39 14.22
C LEU A 95 0.90 -9.06 13.83
N ARG A 96 -0.07 -8.30 13.31
CA ARG A 96 -1.31 -8.87 12.76
C ARG A 96 -1.02 -9.84 11.61
N HIS A 97 -0.02 -9.56 10.77
CA HIS A 97 0.37 -10.45 9.68
C HIS A 97 0.98 -11.77 10.18
N VAL A 98 1.93 -11.72 11.13
CA VAL A 98 2.62 -12.93 11.63
C VAL A 98 1.86 -13.69 12.71
N SER A 99 0.85 -13.06 13.33
CA SER A 99 -0.01 -13.66 14.34
C SER A 99 -1.48 -13.40 14.00
N PRO A 100 -2.00 -14.02 12.91
CA PRO A 100 -3.37 -13.85 12.46
C PRO A 100 -4.39 -14.26 13.53
N GLY A 101 -5.57 -13.66 13.49
CA GLY A 101 -6.66 -13.93 14.45
C GLY A 101 -6.52 -13.30 15.85
N VAL A 102 -5.37 -12.70 16.20
CA VAL A 102 -5.18 -12.01 17.49
C VAL A 102 -5.76 -10.60 17.44
N LEU A 103 -6.93 -10.39 18.08
CA LEU A 103 -7.65 -9.11 18.00
C LEU A 103 -6.85 -7.92 18.54
N GLN A 104 -6.02 -8.12 19.56
CA GLN A 104 -5.24 -7.07 20.21
C GLN A 104 -4.28 -6.37 19.24
N HIS A 105 -3.69 -7.12 18.29
CA HIS A 105 -2.82 -6.57 17.25
C HIS A 105 -3.61 -5.69 16.28
N ARG A 106 -4.79 -6.15 15.87
CA ARG A 106 -5.71 -5.38 15.01
C ARG A 106 -6.18 -4.08 15.69
N ILE A 107 -6.54 -4.16 16.97
CA ILE A 107 -6.92 -2.97 17.75
C ILE A 107 -5.73 -2.02 17.86
N ALA A 108 -4.53 -2.53 18.16
CA ALA A 108 -3.32 -1.71 18.25
C ALA A 108 -3.01 -1.00 16.94
N GLU A 109 -3.10 -1.70 15.81
CA GLU A 109 -2.90 -1.13 14.49
C GLU A 109 -3.88 0.02 14.24
N HIS A 110 -5.18 -0.18 14.40
CA HIS A 110 -6.16 0.90 14.18
C HIS A 110 -5.97 2.08 15.13
N VAL A 111 -5.63 1.82 16.40
CA VAL A 111 -5.33 2.89 17.37
C VAL A 111 -4.12 3.69 16.93
N GLN A 112 -3.02 3.03 16.57
CA GLN A 112 -1.78 3.72 16.16
C GLN A 112 -1.93 4.42 14.81
N GLN A 113 -2.62 3.81 13.84
CA GLN A 113 -2.99 4.46 12.58
C GLN A 113 -3.81 5.74 12.84
N SER A 114 -4.82 5.68 13.71
CA SER A 114 -5.63 6.86 14.05
C SER A 114 -4.82 7.97 14.73
N VAL A 115 -3.85 7.61 15.57
CA VAL A 115 -2.93 8.59 16.18
C VAL A 115 -2.00 9.18 15.13
N ALA A 116 -1.40 8.35 14.28
CA ALA A 116 -0.52 8.77 13.20
C ALA A 116 -1.23 9.71 12.22
N LEU A 117 -2.43 9.36 11.75
CA LEU A 117 -3.21 10.20 10.83
C LEU A 117 -3.57 11.55 11.46
N ARG A 118 -3.93 11.61 12.74
CA ARG A 118 -4.19 12.87 13.43
C ARG A 118 -2.94 13.74 13.56
N GLN A 119 -1.80 13.14 13.83
CA GLN A 119 -0.53 13.87 13.87
C GLN A 119 -0.10 14.33 12.47
N PHE A 120 -0.31 13.50 11.46
CA PHE A 120 -0.02 13.81 10.06
C PHE A 120 -0.85 15.00 9.61
N GLN A 121 -2.16 14.99 9.88
CA GLN A 121 -3.07 16.11 9.62
C GLN A 121 -2.62 17.38 10.34
N LYS A 122 -2.23 17.28 11.62
CA LYS A 122 -1.73 18.44 12.36
C LYS A 122 -0.48 19.06 11.71
N VAL A 123 0.43 18.24 11.16
CA VAL A 123 1.60 18.74 10.43
C VAL A 123 1.16 19.41 9.12
N LEU A 124 0.21 18.82 8.38
CA LEU A 124 -0.36 19.45 7.17
C LEU A 124 -1.08 20.78 7.43
N ASP A 125 -1.75 20.91 8.58
CA ASP A 125 -2.45 22.13 8.98
C ASP A 125 -1.49 23.24 9.45
N THR A 126 -0.19 22.91 9.63
CA THR A 126 0.82 23.90 9.99
C THR A 126 1.15 24.77 8.77
N PRO A 127 1.10 26.12 8.88
CA PRO A 127 1.46 26.99 7.77
C PRO A 127 2.89 26.71 7.30
N ARG A 128 3.09 26.72 5.98
CA ARG A 128 4.34 26.29 5.35
C ARG A 128 5.55 27.11 5.83
N GLU A 129 5.37 28.41 6.07
CA GLU A 129 6.40 29.30 6.61
C GLU A 129 6.87 28.95 8.03
N HIS A 130 6.10 28.15 8.77
CA HIS A 130 6.44 27.68 10.11
C HIS A 130 7.00 26.25 10.13
N MET A 131 7.08 25.58 8.98
CA MET A 131 7.57 24.21 8.90
C MET A 131 9.10 24.19 8.75
N SER A 132 9.74 23.36 9.57
CA SER A 132 11.17 23.07 9.44
C SER A 132 11.43 21.94 8.45
N GLN A 133 12.68 21.78 8.02
CA GLN A 133 13.09 20.62 7.20
C GLN A 133 12.73 19.29 7.89
N SER A 134 12.93 19.19 9.21
CA SER A 134 12.63 17.97 9.97
C SER A 134 11.13 17.64 9.99
N ASP A 135 10.25 18.64 9.97
CA ASP A 135 8.80 18.41 9.91
C ASP A 135 8.42 17.80 8.56
N VAL A 136 9.01 18.31 7.47
CA VAL A 136 8.80 17.79 6.12
C VAL A 136 9.39 16.39 5.97
N ASP A 137 10.61 16.15 6.46
CA ASP A 137 11.24 14.83 6.45
C ASP A 137 10.37 13.79 7.19
N ALA A 138 9.84 14.16 8.37
CA ALA A 138 8.95 13.31 9.16
C ALA A 138 7.62 13.04 8.44
N LEU A 139 7.07 14.05 7.76
CA LEU A 139 5.86 13.94 6.97
C LEU A 139 6.04 12.96 5.80
N PHE A 140 7.10 13.09 5.02
CA PHE A 140 7.37 12.20 3.89
C PHE A 140 7.70 10.77 4.31
N LEU A 141 8.54 10.60 5.33
CA LEU A 141 8.83 9.27 5.90
C LEU A 141 7.54 8.60 6.39
N SER A 142 6.69 9.34 7.09
CA SER A 142 5.42 8.81 7.58
C SER A 142 4.45 8.49 6.45
N ALA A 143 4.42 9.30 5.39
CA ALA A 143 3.60 9.03 4.20
C ALA A 143 4.01 7.70 3.54
N MET A 144 5.31 7.44 3.39
CA MET A 144 5.83 6.17 2.86
C MET A 144 5.41 4.97 3.72
N LEU A 145 5.55 5.09 5.03
CA LEU A 145 5.20 4.01 5.97
C LEU A 145 3.67 3.78 6.05
N LEU A 146 2.87 4.85 5.98
CA LEU A 146 1.41 4.75 5.90
C LEU A 146 0.95 4.10 4.58
N ASN A 147 1.61 4.43 3.46
CA ASN A 147 1.37 3.76 2.17
C ASN A 147 1.68 2.26 2.23
N MET A 148 2.76 1.88 2.92
CA MET A 148 3.08 0.47 3.18
C MET A 148 1.94 -0.24 3.93
N ILE A 149 1.38 0.40 4.95
CA ILE A 149 0.27 -0.15 5.74
C ILE A 149 -1.01 -0.24 4.89
N ALA A 150 -1.34 0.80 4.12
CA ALA A 150 -2.54 0.80 3.26
C ALA A 150 -2.49 -0.28 2.17
N PHE A 151 -1.29 -0.56 1.66
CA PHE A 151 -1.10 -1.63 0.69
C PHE A 151 -1.22 -3.03 1.34
N ALA A 152 -0.94 -3.17 2.63
CA ALA A 152 -1.10 -4.42 3.37
C ALA A 152 -2.57 -4.87 3.39
N LEU A 153 -2.87 -5.99 2.71
CA LEU A 153 -4.22 -6.53 2.66
C LEU A 153 -4.70 -7.02 4.04
N PRO A 154 -5.83 -6.52 4.58
CA PRO A 154 -6.40 -7.02 5.82
C PRO A 154 -6.81 -8.48 5.73
N GLU A 155 -6.66 -9.23 6.83
CA GLU A 155 -7.04 -10.65 6.88
C GLU A 155 -8.54 -10.88 6.62
N ALA A 156 -9.40 -9.94 7.04
CA ALA A 156 -10.84 -10.02 6.78
C ALA A 156 -11.19 -10.02 5.28
N GLU A 157 -10.38 -9.35 4.46
CA GLU A 157 -10.50 -9.35 2.99
C GLU A 157 -9.80 -10.55 2.33
N ALA A 158 -9.12 -11.39 3.11
CA ALA A 158 -8.42 -12.58 2.64
C ALA A 158 -9.14 -13.90 2.99
N VAL A 159 -10.08 -13.88 3.95
CA VAL A 159 -10.78 -15.07 4.48
C VAL A 159 -12.12 -15.33 3.77
N HIS A 160 -12.78 -14.30 3.23
CA HIS A 160 -13.84 -14.53 2.25
C HIS A 160 -13.19 -15.00 0.97
N ASP A 161 -13.66 -16.15 0.46
CA ASP A 161 -13.18 -16.82 -0.74
C ASP A 161 -12.65 -15.77 -1.73
N ALA A 162 -11.32 -15.72 -1.83
CA ALA A 162 -10.52 -14.63 -2.41
C ALA A 162 -10.70 -14.58 -3.92
N THR A 163 -11.94 -14.44 -4.33
CA THR A 163 -12.40 -14.36 -5.69
C THR A 163 -11.94 -13.03 -6.23
N ALA A 164 -11.47 -13.05 -7.47
CA ALA A 164 -11.21 -11.85 -8.24
C ALA A 164 -12.37 -10.83 -8.14
N ALA A 165 -13.60 -11.30 -7.87
CA ALA A 165 -14.80 -10.51 -7.58
C ALA A 165 -14.62 -9.40 -6.53
N MET A 166 -13.81 -9.60 -5.48
CA MET A 166 -13.54 -8.57 -4.46
C MET A 166 -12.42 -7.60 -4.83
N SER A 167 -11.70 -7.88 -5.92
CA SER A 167 -10.67 -6.97 -6.42
C SER A 167 -11.30 -5.76 -7.11
N LEU A 168 -10.52 -4.68 -7.24
CA LEU A 168 -10.91 -3.45 -7.92
C LEU A 168 -11.47 -3.69 -9.34
N ALA A 169 -10.99 -4.72 -10.03
CA ALA A 169 -11.39 -5.01 -11.40
C ALA A 169 -12.86 -5.47 -11.51
N PHE A 170 -13.41 -6.09 -10.46
CA PHE A 170 -14.76 -6.67 -10.48
C PHE A 170 -15.71 -6.03 -9.46
N SER A 171 -15.18 -5.44 -8.39
CA SER A 171 -15.97 -4.77 -7.37
C SER A 171 -16.77 -3.60 -7.97
N SER A 172 -18.02 -3.44 -7.52
CA SER A 172 -18.88 -2.30 -7.82
C SER A 172 -18.89 -1.25 -6.72
N HIS A 173 -18.21 -1.49 -5.58
CA HIS A 173 -18.16 -0.55 -4.47
C HIS A 173 -17.45 0.75 -4.86
N GLU A 174 -17.94 1.87 -4.34
CA GLU A 174 -17.38 3.22 -4.61
C GLU A 174 -15.95 3.38 -4.06
N ASP A 175 -15.64 2.69 -2.96
CA ASP A 175 -14.34 2.73 -2.27
C ASP A 175 -13.33 1.68 -2.78
N ARG A 176 -13.62 0.99 -3.90
CA ARG A 176 -12.78 -0.11 -4.43
C ARG A 176 -11.33 0.29 -4.76
N LEU A 177 -11.08 1.58 -4.96
CA LEU A 177 -9.75 2.16 -5.17
C LEU A 177 -9.24 2.94 -3.93
N GLY A 178 -9.84 2.75 -2.75
CA GLY A 178 -9.53 3.49 -1.52
C GLY A 178 -8.08 3.33 -1.04
N TRP A 179 -7.50 2.15 -1.23
CA TRP A 179 -6.09 1.92 -0.91
C TRP A 179 -5.14 2.70 -1.83
N LEU A 180 -5.58 3.03 -3.05
CA LEU A 180 -4.84 3.80 -4.04
C LEU A 180 -4.95 5.31 -3.76
N ASP A 181 -6.04 5.77 -3.13
CA ASP A 181 -6.23 7.19 -2.78
C ASP A 181 -5.15 7.72 -1.84
N LEU A 182 -4.81 6.93 -0.81
CA LEU A 182 -3.75 7.33 0.12
C LEU A 182 -2.42 7.52 -0.59
N GLN A 183 -2.14 6.68 -1.60
CA GLN A 183 -0.89 6.73 -2.35
C GLN A 183 -0.88 7.86 -3.39
N ALA A 184 -2.03 8.19 -3.97
CA ALA A 184 -2.19 9.34 -4.87
C ALA A 184 -1.95 10.68 -4.15
N GLY A 185 -2.11 10.74 -2.83
CA GLY A 185 -1.79 11.92 -2.01
C GLY A 185 -0.30 12.28 -1.95
N PHE A 186 0.60 11.39 -2.38
CA PHE A 186 2.05 11.65 -2.35
C PHE A 186 2.48 12.71 -3.37
N ARG A 187 1.84 12.75 -4.54
CA ARG A 187 2.19 13.73 -5.60
C ARG A 187 1.84 15.17 -5.22
N PRO A 188 0.62 15.49 -4.75
CA PRO A 188 0.32 16.82 -4.22
C PRO A 188 1.27 17.24 -3.11
N LEU A 189 1.69 16.29 -2.25
CA LEU A 189 2.65 16.57 -1.18
C LEU A 189 4.02 17.02 -1.74
N LEU A 190 4.53 16.36 -2.79
CA LEU A 190 5.76 16.77 -3.45
C LEU A 190 5.70 18.18 -4.03
N LEU A 191 4.59 18.50 -4.71
CA LEU A 191 4.38 19.83 -5.30
C LEU A 191 4.24 20.89 -4.21
N ALA A 192 3.54 20.57 -3.13
CA ALA A 192 3.32 21.49 -2.01
C ALA A 192 4.57 21.75 -1.17
N PHE A 193 5.61 20.92 -1.27
CA PHE A 193 6.84 21.03 -0.49
C PHE A 193 8.11 21.18 -1.35
N ASP A 194 7.98 21.60 -2.62
CA ASP A 194 9.06 21.72 -3.61
C ASP A 194 10.42 22.22 -3.06
N VAL A 195 10.45 23.33 -2.32
CA VAL A 195 11.69 23.93 -1.76
C VAL A 195 12.42 23.04 -0.73
N TYR A 196 11.75 22.03 -0.17
CA TYR A 196 12.32 21.07 0.80
C TYR A 196 12.70 19.73 0.15
N ILE A 197 12.25 19.47 -1.08
CA ILE A 197 12.29 18.12 -1.66
C ILE A 197 13.71 17.63 -1.87
N GLU A 198 14.64 18.47 -2.30
CA GLU A 198 16.04 18.07 -2.52
C GLU A 198 16.65 17.44 -1.25
N LYS A 199 16.62 18.19 -0.14
CA LYS A 199 17.11 17.70 1.18
C LYS A 199 16.29 16.54 1.73
N THR A 200 14.98 16.54 1.49
CA THR A 200 14.11 15.43 1.88
C THR A 200 14.53 14.14 1.17
N MET A 201 14.91 14.22 -0.10
CA MET A 201 15.37 13.07 -0.88
C MET A 201 16.79 12.64 -0.48
N GLU A 202 17.67 13.57 -0.09
CA GLU A 202 18.96 13.23 0.54
C GLU A 202 18.77 12.47 1.85
N PHE A 203 17.72 12.79 2.62
CA PHE A 203 17.39 12.09 3.86
C PHE A 203 16.74 10.71 3.60
N ILE A 204 15.73 10.65 2.71
CA ILE A 204 14.93 9.43 2.47
C ILE A 204 15.63 8.43 1.55
N GLY A 205 16.37 8.92 0.56
CA GLY A 205 17.10 8.13 -0.43
C GLY A 205 17.91 7.00 0.20
N PRO A 206 18.86 7.31 1.10
CA PRO A 206 19.68 6.33 1.81
C PRO A 206 18.90 5.32 2.65
N LEU A 207 17.70 5.68 3.15
CA LEU A 207 16.93 4.81 4.03
C LEU A 207 16.29 3.64 3.26
N PHE A 208 15.87 3.84 2.02
CA PHE A 208 15.04 2.87 1.28
C PHE A 208 15.56 2.51 -0.11
N PHE A 209 16.38 3.36 -0.73
CA PHE A 209 16.71 3.29 -2.15
C PHE A 209 18.20 3.13 -2.44
N ASP A 210 19.05 3.38 -1.46
CA ASP A 210 20.49 3.23 -1.62
C ASP A 210 20.89 1.75 -1.58
N ASP A 211 21.55 1.35 -2.65
CA ASP A 211 22.18 0.05 -2.80
C ASP A 211 23.61 0.32 -3.25
N GLU A 212 24.55 0.15 -2.33
CA GLU A 212 25.99 0.29 -2.55
C GLU A 212 26.48 -0.47 -3.80
N ARG A 213 25.76 -1.52 -4.23
CA ARG A 213 26.11 -2.32 -5.41
C ARG A 213 25.76 -1.65 -6.73
N SER A 214 24.78 -0.75 -6.74
CA SER A 214 24.24 -0.18 -7.98
C SER A 214 25.00 1.06 -8.45
N GLY A 215 25.67 1.79 -7.55
CA GLY A 215 26.37 3.04 -7.88
C GLY A 215 25.47 4.15 -8.45
N GLU A 216 24.16 3.89 -8.61
CA GLU A 216 23.16 4.79 -9.14
C GLU A 216 22.35 5.36 -7.98
N HIS A 217 22.57 6.63 -7.66
CA HIS A 217 21.64 7.38 -6.82
C HIS A 217 20.28 7.44 -7.51
N TRP A 218 19.26 6.83 -6.91
CA TRP A 218 17.91 6.83 -7.45
C TRP A 218 17.32 8.23 -7.38
N ASP A 219 17.32 8.91 -8.52
CA ASP A 219 16.70 10.22 -8.64
C ASP A 219 15.17 10.06 -8.76
N PHE A 220 14.46 10.53 -7.74
CA PHE A 220 13.01 10.60 -7.73
C PHE A 220 12.45 11.38 -8.95
N THR A 221 13.26 12.29 -9.53
CA THR A 221 12.94 13.11 -10.70
C THR A 221 12.96 12.37 -12.05
N MET A 222 13.02 11.02 -12.07
CA MET A 222 12.70 10.20 -13.26
C MET A 222 11.33 10.51 -13.92
N LEU A 223 10.54 11.40 -13.33
CA LEU A 223 9.37 12.09 -13.89
C LEU A 223 9.63 12.87 -15.21
N SER A 224 10.89 13.11 -15.59
CA SER A 224 11.27 13.98 -16.72
C SER A 224 11.92 13.29 -17.92
N LYS A 225 12.14 11.97 -17.90
CA LYS A 225 12.82 11.28 -19.02
C LYS A 225 11.95 11.19 -20.29
N GLY A 226 12.62 11.19 -21.45
CA GLY A 226 12.00 11.10 -22.77
C GLY A 226 11.33 9.76 -23.04
N LEU A 227 10.64 9.66 -24.18
CA LEU A 227 9.96 8.44 -24.64
C LEU A 227 10.96 7.36 -25.12
N ASP A 228 12.26 7.66 -25.18
CA ASP A 228 13.30 6.84 -25.81
C ASP A 228 13.44 5.43 -25.21
N ARG A 229 13.01 5.24 -23.96
CA ARG A 229 13.02 3.93 -23.27
C ARG A 229 11.68 3.20 -23.30
N ILE A 230 10.63 3.84 -23.83
CA ILE A 230 9.30 3.24 -23.93
C ILE A 230 9.26 2.37 -25.19
N PRO A 231 8.85 1.10 -25.09
CA PRO A 231 8.67 0.25 -26.27
C PRO A 231 7.76 0.93 -27.31
N PRO A 232 8.10 0.95 -28.62
CA PRO A 232 7.30 1.64 -29.65
C PRO A 232 5.81 1.25 -29.65
N ARG A 233 5.50 -0.01 -29.37
CA ARG A 233 4.12 -0.51 -29.19
C ARG A 233 3.36 0.15 -28.05
N TRP A 234 4.02 0.46 -26.94
CA TRP A 234 3.38 1.18 -25.83
C TRP A 234 3.10 2.62 -26.26
N VAL A 235 4.04 3.24 -26.98
CA VAL A 235 3.83 4.58 -27.55
C VAL A 235 2.58 4.58 -28.45
N GLN A 236 2.42 3.57 -29.31
CA GLN A 236 1.27 3.43 -30.18
C GLN A 236 -0.05 3.21 -29.42
N ILE A 237 -0.12 2.21 -28.54
CA ILE A 237 -1.39 1.82 -27.90
C ILE A 237 -1.87 2.79 -26.82
N PHE A 238 -0.94 3.47 -26.14
CA PHE A 238 -1.23 4.53 -25.18
C PHE A 238 -1.25 5.91 -25.85
N GLU A 239 -1.07 5.99 -27.17
CA GLU A 239 -1.12 7.22 -27.98
C GLU A 239 -0.16 8.31 -27.47
N LEU A 240 1.07 7.91 -27.10
CA LEU A 240 2.06 8.80 -26.49
C LEU A 240 2.85 9.64 -27.50
N ASP A 241 2.66 9.39 -28.80
CA ASP A 241 3.33 10.11 -29.88
C ASP A 241 3.04 11.62 -29.82
N GLY A 242 4.07 12.44 -29.99
CA GLY A 242 3.95 13.89 -30.01
C GLY A 242 3.73 14.56 -28.65
N LEU A 243 3.74 13.82 -27.54
CA LEU A 243 3.66 14.39 -26.18
C LEU A 243 5.03 14.91 -25.72
N GLY A 244 5.07 16.16 -25.22
CA GLY A 244 6.26 16.80 -24.66
C GLY A 244 6.77 16.14 -23.36
N PHE A 245 7.90 16.62 -22.84
CA PHE A 245 8.43 16.19 -21.55
C PHE A 245 7.58 16.70 -20.38
N GLY A 246 7.43 15.90 -19.33
CA GLY A 246 6.81 16.33 -18.07
C GLY A 246 5.82 15.34 -17.47
N CYS A 247 5.54 15.55 -16.18
CA CYS A 247 4.47 14.85 -15.46
C CYS A 247 3.13 15.60 -15.52
N ASP A 248 3.10 16.77 -16.16
CA ASP A 248 1.97 17.69 -16.12
C ASP A 248 0.75 17.07 -16.76
N THR A 249 -0.16 16.72 -15.85
CA THR A 249 -1.52 16.23 -16.07
C THR A 249 -2.46 17.38 -16.40
N ASP A 250 -1.95 18.48 -16.96
CA ASP A 250 -2.76 19.60 -17.43
C ASP A 250 -3.30 19.27 -18.83
N GLY A 251 -4.15 18.24 -18.85
CA GLY A 251 -5.51 18.34 -19.40
C GLY A 251 -5.74 18.54 -20.89
N ASN A 252 -4.74 18.72 -21.75
CA ASN A 252 -5.05 19.03 -23.15
C ASN A 252 -5.24 17.79 -24.06
N THR A 253 -4.80 16.59 -23.65
CA THR A 253 -5.07 15.35 -24.42
C THR A 253 -5.34 14.15 -23.50
N PRO A 254 -6.33 13.29 -23.83
CA PRO A 254 -6.62 12.05 -23.07
C PRO A 254 -5.41 11.11 -22.92
N ALA A 255 -4.52 11.08 -23.92
CA ALA A 255 -3.33 10.22 -23.92
C ALA A 255 -2.25 10.64 -22.91
N ALA A 256 -2.18 11.92 -22.53
CA ALA A 256 -1.22 12.41 -21.55
C ALA A 256 -1.34 11.74 -20.18
N VAL A 257 -2.53 11.21 -19.87
CA VAL A 257 -2.85 10.51 -18.62
C VAL A 257 -2.04 9.21 -18.48
N TYR A 258 -1.65 8.56 -19.58
CA TYR A 258 -0.87 7.31 -19.58
C TYR A 258 0.64 7.53 -19.56
N ARG A 259 1.11 8.74 -19.90
CA ARG A 259 2.54 9.01 -20.13
C ARG A 259 3.40 8.66 -18.93
N ALA A 260 3.16 9.30 -17.78
CA ALA A 260 3.95 9.08 -16.57
C ALA A 260 3.94 7.61 -16.08
N PRO A 261 2.80 6.91 -15.98
CA PRO A 261 2.80 5.50 -15.59
C PRO A 261 3.49 4.59 -16.63
N ALA A 262 3.31 4.84 -17.94
CA ALA A 262 3.97 4.07 -18.99
C ALA A 262 5.49 4.26 -18.99
N THR A 263 5.99 5.51 -18.88
CA THR A 263 7.43 5.79 -18.79
C THR A 263 8.05 5.08 -17.58
N PHE A 264 7.39 5.15 -16.42
CA PHE A 264 7.87 4.49 -15.22
C PHE A 264 7.94 2.96 -15.38
N LEU A 265 6.89 2.34 -15.92
CA LEU A 265 6.85 0.89 -16.09
C LEU A 265 7.79 0.39 -17.18
N ALA A 266 8.04 1.19 -18.22
CA ALA A 266 9.04 0.88 -19.23
C ALA A 266 10.44 0.85 -18.62
N TYR A 267 10.76 1.78 -17.72
CA TYR A 267 12.00 1.74 -16.96
C TYR A 267 12.06 0.52 -16.03
N MET A 268 11.00 0.28 -15.24
CA MET A 268 10.96 -0.82 -14.27
C MET A 268 10.99 -2.21 -14.90
N LYS A 269 10.68 -2.32 -16.19
CA LYS A 269 10.73 -3.58 -16.95
C LYS A 269 12.09 -4.26 -16.83
N ASP A 270 13.17 -3.49 -16.95
CA ASP A 270 14.55 -3.96 -17.03
C ASP A 270 15.30 -3.90 -15.69
N VAL A 271 14.66 -3.39 -14.64
CA VAL A 271 15.26 -3.29 -13.32
C VAL A 271 15.42 -4.68 -12.70
N GLU A 272 16.63 -4.98 -12.22
CA GLU A 272 16.96 -6.25 -11.58
C GLU A 272 16.04 -6.52 -10.37
N THR A 273 15.62 -7.78 -10.22
CA THR A 273 14.77 -8.22 -9.12
C THR A 273 15.59 -8.45 -7.84
N ILE A 274 16.08 -7.36 -7.26
CA ILE A 274 16.75 -7.34 -5.95
C ILE A 274 15.90 -6.63 -4.90
N ARG A 275 16.04 -7.02 -3.62
CA ARG A 275 15.14 -6.60 -2.54
C ARG A 275 15.01 -5.09 -2.37
N CYS A 276 16.10 -4.35 -2.51
CA CYS A 276 16.11 -2.88 -2.43
C CYS A 276 15.28 -2.22 -3.53
N ASN A 277 15.23 -2.81 -4.74
CA ASN A 277 14.44 -2.28 -5.86
C ASN A 277 12.93 -2.41 -5.64
N MET A 278 12.48 -3.12 -4.59
CA MET A 278 11.06 -3.17 -4.25
C MET A 278 10.49 -1.80 -3.88
N PHE A 279 11.25 -0.95 -3.17
CA PHE A 279 10.79 0.41 -2.88
C PHE A 279 10.75 1.27 -4.14
N LYS A 280 11.68 1.05 -5.10
CA LYS A 280 11.63 1.69 -6.43
C LYS A 280 10.35 1.30 -7.16
N ALA A 281 10.04 0.00 -7.20
CA ALA A 281 8.80 -0.53 -7.81
C ALA A 281 7.54 0.05 -7.13
N GLY A 282 7.58 0.27 -5.81
CA GLY A 282 6.48 0.87 -5.04
C GLY A 282 6.13 2.32 -5.39
N GLN A 283 6.90 3.00 -6.25
CA GLN A 283 6.67 4.41 -6.59
C GLN A 283 5.59 4.64 -7.67
N PHE A 284 5.10 3.58 -8.34
CA PHE A 284 4.09 3.70 -9.39
C PHE A 284 2.89 4.59 -9.00
N PRO A 285 2.33 4.50 -7.77
CA PRO A 285 1.17 5.31 -7.41
C PRO A 285 1.45 6.81 -7.30
N ALA A 286 2.71 7.22 -7.13
CA ALA A 286 3.11 8.62 -7.24
C ALA A 286 3.14 9.12 -8.70
N LYS A 287 3.01 8.23 -9.69
CA LYS A 287 3.03 8.53 -11.13
C LYS A 287 1.62 8.65 -11.72
N ILE A 288 0.58 8.34 -10.97
CA ILE A 288 -0.81 8.43 -11.43
C ILE A 288 -1.52 9.63 -10.77
N GLY A 289 -2.42 10.27 -11.51
CA GLY A 289 -3.23 11.40 -11.03
C GLY A 289 -4.72 11.06 -10.97
N LEU A 290 -5.55 12.05 -10.65
CA LEU A 290 -7.01 11.89 -10.56
C LEU A 290 -7.64 11.40 -11.87
N ALA A 291 -7.14 11.86 -13.02
CA ALA A 291 -7.62 11.41 -14.33
C ALA A 291 -7.35 9.92 -14.58
N PHE A 292 -6.15 9.44 -14.25
CA PHE A 292 -5.83 8.01 -14.37
C PHE A 292 -6.68 7.17 -13.42
N ARG A 293 -6.94 7.68 -12.22
CA ARG A 293 -7.85 7.04 -11.27
C ARG A 293 -9.27 6.92 -11.83
N ALA A 294 -9.79 7.96 -12.48
CA ALA A 294 -11.10 7.90 -13.12
C ALA A 294 -11.14 6.79 -14.19
N LEU A 295 -10.10 6.68 -15.01
CA LEU A 295 -9.97 5.58 -15.98
C LEU A 295 -9.97 4.20 -15.32
N LEU A 296 -9.26 4.01 -14.20
CA LEU A 296 -9.32 2.77 -13.42
C LEU A 296 -10.71 2.49 -12.85
N PHE A 297 -11.41 3.53 -12.40
CA PHE A 297 -12.77 3.41 -11.89
C PHE A 297 -13.71 2.96 -13.01
N ASP A 298 -13.59 3.54 -14.19
CA ASP A 298 -14.37 3.21 -15.38
C ASP A 298 -13.90 1.92 -16.08
N ARG A 299 -12.87 1.25 -15.52
CA ARG A 299 -12.29 0.01 -16.03
C ARG A 299 -11.78 0.12 -17.46
N ASP A 300 -11.22 1.27 -17.81
CA ASP A 300 -10.50 1.45 -19.05
C ASP A 300 -9.41 0.36 -19.18
N GLU A 301 -9.39 -0.30 -20.33
CA GLU A 301 -8.55 -1.47 -20.57
C GLU A 301 -7.06 -1.14 -20.46
N ARG A 302 -6.65 0.03 -20.95
CA ARG A 302 -5.25 0.50 -20.97
C ARG A 302 -4.78 0.86 -19.57
N ALA A 303 -5.61 1.56 -18.81
CA ALA A 303 -5.34 1.89 -17.41
C ALA A 303 -5.23 0.62 -16.55
N LEU A 304 -6.17 -0.33 -16.74
CA LEU A 304 -6.13 -1.62 -16.06
C LEU A 304 -4.88 -2.41 -16.43
N TRP A 305 -4.48 -2.43 -17.70
CA TRP A 305 -3.27 -3.10 -18.13
C TRP A 305 -2.02 -2.55 -17.43
N LEU A 306 -1.85 -1.22 -17.37
CA LEU A 306 -0.71 -0.58 -16.69
C LEU A 306 -0.69 -0.93 -15.19
N LEU A 307 -1.85 -0.87 -14.52
CA LEU A 307 -1.97 -1.27 -13.12
C LEU A 307 -1.65 -2.76 -12.93
N GLY A 308 -2.18 -3.63 -13.79
CA GLY A 308 -1.92 -5.06 -13.77
C GLY A 308 -0.44 -5.37 -13.97
N TYR A 309 0.20 -4.71 -14.92
CA TYR A 309 1.62 -4.89 -15.21
C TYR A 309 2.47 -4.49 -14.00
N TRP A 310 2.15 -3.36 -13.36
CA TRP A 310 2.78 -2.97 -12.09
C TRP A 310 2.57 -4.00 -10.97
N LEU A 311 1.34 -4.47 -10.75
CA LEU A 311 1.04 -5.50 -9.74
C LEU A 311 1.81 -6.80 -10.03
N GLY A 312 1.99 -7.13 -11.32
CA GLY A 312 2.85 -8.22 -11.78
C GLY A 312 4.31 -8.01 -11.38
N ILE A 313 4.88 -6.82 -11.61
CA ILE A 313 6.23 -6.47 -11.13
C ILE A 313 6.32 -6.60 -9.60
N MET A 314 5.32 -6.14 -8.86
CA MET A 314 5.28 -6.27 -7.39
C MET A 314 5.27 -7.73 -6.93
N CYS A 315 4.72 -8.65 -7.72
CA CYS A 315 4.75 -10.09 -7.44
C CYS A 315 6.15 -10.71 -7.50
N ARG A 316 7.14 -10.03 -8.11
CA ARG A 316 8.55 -10.48 -8.17
C ARG A 316 9.24 -10.47 -6.79
N TYR A 317 8.63 -9.87 -5.77
CA TYR A 317 9.18 -9.75 -4.41
C TYR A 317 8.41 -10.62 -3.40
N PRO A 318 8.48 -11.96 -3.48
CA PRO A 318 7.62 -12.85 -2.71
C PRO A 318 7.87 -12.83 -1.20
N SER A 319 9.03 -12.34 -0.75
CA SER A 319 9.34 -12.21 0.67
C SER A 319 8.64 -11.01 1.32
N VAL A 320 8.09 -10.08 0.55
CA VAL A 320 7.55 -8.80 1.03
C VAL A 320 6.12 -8.96 1.53
N TRP A 321 5.99 -9.15 2.84
CA TRP A 321 4.77 -9.55 3.52
C TRP A 321 3.57 -8.61 3.29
N TRP A 322 3.82 -7.29 3.20
CA TRP A 322 2.78 -6.29 3.08
C TRP A 322 2.29 -6.14 1.64
N CYS A 323 3.08 -6.49 0.62
CA CYS A 323 2.66 -6.33 -0.78
C CYS A 323 2.11 -7.61 -1.39
N GLN A 324 2.64 -8.76 -1.00
CA GLN A 324 2.46 -10.01 -1.72
C GLN A 324 0.99 -10.39 -1.95
N ARG A 325 0.14 -10.29 -0.92
CA ARG A 325 -1.26 -10.74 -1.01
C ARG A 325 -2.08 -9.87 -1.94
N ARG A 326 -1.99 -8.54 -1.79
CA ARG A 326 -2.72 -7.58 -2.63
C ARG A 326 -2.24 -7.65 -4.07
N ALA A 327 -0.92 -7.63 -4.26
CA ALA A 327 -0.31 -7.71 -5.59
C ALA A 327 -0.82 -8.94 -6.36
N LYS A 328 -0.76 -10.13 -5.75
CA LYS A 328 -1.25 -11.36 -6.39
C LYS A 328 -2.75 -11.33 -6.69
N ARG A 329 -3.58 -10.97 -5.71
CA ARG A 329 -5.05 -10.94 -5.86
C ARG A 329 -5.45 -9.98 -6.99
N ASP A 330 -4.95 -8.76 -6.94
CA ASP A 330 -5.37 -7.70 -7.86
C ASP A 330 -4.74 -7.90 -9.25
N TYR A 331 -3.51 -8.42 -9.34
CA TYR A 331 -2.91 -8.87 -10.62
C TYR A 331 -3.77 -9.94 -11.29
N SER A 332 -4.10 -11.01 -10.55
CA SER A 332 -4.93 -12.10 -11.09
C SER A 332 -6.30 -11.59 -11.54
N ALA A 333 -6.90 -10.66 -10.80
CA ALA A 333 -8.17 -10.07 -11.17
C ALA A 333 -8.08 -9.23 -12.46
N VAL A 334 -7.05 -8.41 -12.62
CA VAL A 334 -6.84 -7.67 -13.88
C VAL A 334 -6.67 -8.62 -15.06
N CYS A 335 -5.84 -9.67 -14.92
CA CYS A 335 -5.66 -10.68 -15.97
C CYS A 335 -6.97 -11.37 -16.37
N LEU A 336 -7.78 -11.76 -15.38
CA LEU A 336 -9.09 -12.38 -15.62
C LEU A 336 -10.07 -11.41 -16.29
N TYR A 337 -10.07 -10.15 -15.87
CA TYR A 337 -10.96 -9.13 -16.43
C TYR A 337 -10.64 -8.85 -17.90
N LEU A 338 -9.36 -8.55 -18.22
CA LEU A 338 -8.92 -8.30 -19.60
C LEU A 338 -9.09 -9.54 -20.49
N GLY A 339 -8.82 -10.73 -19.95
CA GLY A 339 -9.09 -11.99 -20.65
C GLY A 339 -10.57 -12.19 -20.96
N GLY A 340 -11.46 -11.85 -20.02
CA GLY A 340 -12.91 -11.91 -20.20
C GLY A 340 -13.46 -10.94 -21.24
N LEU A 341 -12.83 -9.77 -21.42
CA LEU A 341 -13.14 -8.82 -22.49
C LEU A 341 -12.69 -9.31 -23.88
N GLN A 342 -11.90 -10.38 -23.95
CA GLN A 342 -11.34 -10.90 -25.20
C GLN A 342 -10.58 -9.82 -26.00
N VAL A 343 -9.84 -8.94 -25.32
CA VAL A 343 -9.09 -7.84 -25.96
C VAL A 343 -8.15 -8.30 -27.09
N VAL A 344 -7.66 -9.54 -27.01
CA VAL A 344 -6.82 -10.20 -28.02
C VAL A 344 -7.55 -10.56 -29.32
N ASN A 345 -8.89 -10.60 -29.30
CA ASN A 345 -9.75 -10.92 -30.44
C ASN A 345 -10.25 -9.67 -31.16
N LYS A 346 -9.85 -8.47 -30.72
CA LYS A 346 -10.20 -7.22 -31.40
C LYS A 346 -9.70 -7.23 -32.86
N PRO A 347 -10.47 -6.63 -33.80
CA PRO A 347 -10.12 -6.69 -35.21
C PRO A 347 -8.86 -5.86 -35.54
N GLY A 348 -8.13 -6.28 -36.57
CA GLY A 348 -7.01 -5.53 -37.14
C GLY A 348 -5.77 -5.48 -36.23
N SER A 349 -5.00 -4.39 -36.38
CA SER A 349 -3.74 -4.18 -35.65
C SER A 349 -3.93 -4.02 -34.14
N GLU A 350 -5.12 -3.61 -33.68
CA GLU A 350 -5.41 -3.46 -32.26
C GLU A 350 -5.36 -4.83 -31.54
N GLY A 351 -5.95 -5.88 -32.11
CA GLY A 351 -5.90 -7.23 -31.53
C GLY A 351 -4.50 -7.83 -31.51
N GLU A 352 -3.67 -7.53 -32.51
CA GLU A 352 -2.25 -7.91 -32.55
C GLU A 352 -1.46 -7.24 -31.41
N GLN A 353 -1.64 -5.94 -31.21
CA GLN A 353 -1.02 -5.21 -30.09
C GLN A 353 -1.46 -5.77 -28.74
N TRP A 354 -2.76 -6.07 -28.57
CA TRP A 354 -3.27 -6.66 -27.33
C TRP A 354 -2.73 -8.06 -27.07
N ARG A 355 -2.50 -8.89 -28.09
CA ARG A 355 -1.87 -10.21 -27.90
C ARG A 355 -0.47 -10.08 -27.29
N GLU A 356 0.34 -9.17 -27.82
CA GLU A 356 1.67 -8.92 -27.28
C GLU A 356 1.63 -8.31 -25.88
N LEU A 357 0.76 -7.33 -25.62
CA LEU A 357 0.60 -6.73 -24.30
C LEU A 357 0.15 -7.76 -23.26
N MET A 358 -0.80 -8.63 -23.61
CA MET A 358 -1.24 -9.68 -22.70
C MET A 358 -0.14 -10.69 -22.43
N GLN A 359 0.70 -11.02 -23.42
CA GLN A 359 1.90 -11.82 -23.21
C GLN A 359 2.86 -11.13 -22.22
N GLU A 360 3.17 -9.85 -22.42
CA GLU A 360 4.01 -9.08 -21.51
C GLU A 360 3.43 -9.03 -20.08
N LEU A 361 2.10 -8.87 -19.95
CA LEU A 361 1.41 -8.89 -18.68
C LEU A 361 1.59 -10.24 -17.96
N TYR A 362 1.44 -11.36 -18.66
CA TYR A 362 1.63 -12.70 -18.09
C TYR A 362 3.08 -12.97 -17.68
N GLU A 363 4.04 -12.36 -18.38
CA GLU A 363 5.46 -12.46 -18.04
C GLU A 363 5.88 -11.50 -16.93
N ALA A 364 5.08 -10.49 -16.59
CA ALA A 364 5.42 -9.46 -15.62
C ALA A 364 5.82 -10.02 -14.23
N PRO A 365 5.18 -11.05 -13.66
CA PRO A 365 5.58 -11.64 -12.38
C PRO A 365 6.88 -12.43 -12.39
N LEU A 366 7.46 -12.72 -13.56
CA LEU A 366 8.67 -13.52 -13.66
C LEU A 366 9.90 -12.68 -13.29
N ALA A 367 10.71 -13.18 -12.36
CA ALA A 367 11.92 -12.50 -11.90
C ALA A 367 12.95 -12.36 -13.03
N ARG A 368 13.69 -11.25 -13.03
CA ARG A 368 14.75 -10.95 -14.01
C ARG A 368 16.09 -10.88 -13.29
N ASP A 369 17.14 -11.52 -13.84
CA ASP A 369 18.51 -11.42 -13.34
C ASP A 369 19.17 -10.08 -13.76
N ALA A 370 20.39 -9.82 -13.29
CA ALA A 370 21.19 -8.63 -13.62
C ALA A 370 21.42 -8.41 -15.14
N ARG A 371 21.14 -9.41 -15.99
CA ARG A 371 21.24 -9.35 -17.45
C ARG A 371 19.88 -9.23 -18.15
N GLY A 372 18.80 -9.03 -17.38
CA GLY A 372 17.43 -8.97 -17.89
C GLY A 372 16.84 -10.33 -18.30
N VAL A 373 17.53 -11.45 -18.00
CA VAL A 373 17.06 -12.79 -18.37
C VAL A 373 16.10 -13.31 -17.31
N GLN A 374 15.01 -13.94 -17.77
CA GLN A 374 14.02 -14.58 -16.92
C GLN A 374 14.66 -15.68 -16.04
N VAL A 375 14.55 -15.54 -14.73
CA VAL A 375 15.06 -16.55 -13.77
C VAL A 375 13.95 -17.58 -13.53
N ARG A 376 14.20 -18.85 -13.87
CA ARG A 376 13.34 -19.95 -13.43
C ARG A 376 13.42 -20.04 -11.90
N SER A 377 12.29 -19.84 -11.23
CA SER A 377 12.18 -20.02 -9.78
C SER A 377 12.62 -21.44 -9.41
N THR A 378 13.79 -21.58 -8.81
CA THR A 378 14.18 -22.80 -8.13
C THR A 378 13.36 -22.89 -6.85
N ARG A 379 12.42 -23.84 -6.82
CA ARG A 379 11.73 -24.27 -5.60
C ARG A 379 12.78 -24.59 -4.52
N THR A 380 12.85 -23.77 -3.49
CA THR A 380 13.49 -24.15 -2.22
C THR A 380 12.54 -23.86 -1.08
N GLY A 381 12.31 -24.90 -0.29
CA GLY A 381 11.39 -24.90 0.84
C GLY A 381 11.12 -26.32 1.32
N LYS A 382 12.19 -27.08 1.58
CA LYS A 382 12.13 -28.15 2.59
C LYS A 382 12.59 -27.53 3.89
N GLU A 383 11.70 -27.59 4.87
CA GLU A 383 11.87 -27.26 6.26
C GLU A 383 13.09 -27.97 6.87
N VAL A 384 13.86 -27.22 7.67
CA VAL A 384 14.31 -27.61 9.02
C VAL A 384 14.18 -26.39 9.93
#